data_AF-A0A0U0D591-F1
#
_entry.id   AF-A0A0U0D591-F1
#
_cell.length_a   1.000
_cell.length_b   1.000
_cell.length_c   1.000
_cell.angle_alpha   90.00
_cell.angle_beta   90.00
_cell.angle_gamma   90.00
#
_symmetry.space_group_name_H-M   'P 1'
#
loop_
_entity.id
_entity.type
_entity.pdbx_description
1 polymer ?
#
loop_
_entity_poly.entity_id
_entity_poly.type
_entity_poly.pdbx_seq_one_letter_code
_entity_poly.pdbx_strand_id
1 'polypeptide(L)'
;MKKSIKKIITTSLLALTLAGAGGSIVSAATVWYKGTAVYWDYGRTAGLWSYSNVQSSVYEHSATANGAFSGWQSPGVEARVSKFIGTATAECYWNCR
;
A
#
# COMPACT_ATOMS: atom_id res chain seq x y z
N MET A 1 5.71 -21.77 36.45
CA MET A 1 5.15 -20.46 35.99
C MET A 1 3.68 -20.34 36.40
N LYS A 2 3.29 -19.28 37.13
CA LYS A 2 1.91 -19.12 37.65
C LYS A 2 0.89 -19.00 36.50
N LYS A 3 -0.32 -19.57 36.66
CA LYS A 3 -1.38 -19.58 35.62
C LYS A 3 -1.72 -18.16 35.10
N SER A 4 -1.72 -17.14 35.96
CA SER A 4 -1.96 -15.75 35.55
C SER A 4 -0.87 -15.17 34.64
N ILE A 5 0.40 -15.56 34.84
CA ILE A 5 1.51 -15.10 34.00
C ILE A 5 1.38 -15.69 32.59
N LYS A 6 1.03 -16.99 32.48
CA LYS A 6 0.71 -17.62 31.19
C LYS A 6 -0.41 -16.87 30.47
N LYS A 7 -1.49 -16.53 31.17
CA LYS A 7 -2.65 -15.81 30.60
C LYS A 7 -2.25 -14.43 30.06
N ILE A 8 -1.49 -13.63 30.83
CA ILE A 8 -1.02 -12.30 30.40
C ILE A 8 -0.15 -12.40 29.15
N ILE A 9 0.80 -13.34 29.13
CA ILE A 9 1.70 -13.53 27.97
C ILE A 9 0.88 -13.92 26.73
N THR A 10 -0.03 -14.88 26.84
CA THR A 10 -0.85 -15.33 25.71
C THR A 10 -1.77 -14.23 25.21
N THR A 11 -2.41 -13.45 26.09
CA THR A 11 -3.28 -12.33 25.69
C THR A 11 -2.48 -11.21 25.01
N SER A 12 -1.29 -10.88 25.53
CA SER A 12 -0.43 -9.85 24.93
C SER A 12 0.05 -10.28 23.55
N LEU A 13 0.45 -11.55 23.39
CA LEU A 13 0.88 -12.09 22.11
C LEU A 13 -0.26 -12.09 21.07
N LEU A 14 -1.48 -12.42 21.50
CA LEU A 14 -2.66 -12.34 20.63
C LEU A 14 -2.94 -10.90 20.17
N ALA A 15 -2.87 -9.93 21.10
CA ALA A 15 -3.08 -8.52 20.80
C ALA A 15 -2.03 -7.97 19.83
N LEU A 16 -0.76 -8.33 20.00
CA LEU A 16 0.31 -7.98 19.06
C LEU A 16 0.11 -8.64 17.69
N THR A 17 -0.32 -9.90 17.66
CA THR A 17 -0.58 -10.62 16.39
C THR A 17 -1.72 -9.98 15.62
N LEU A 18 -2.81 -9.60 16.30
CA LEU A 18 -3.96 -8.93 15.68
C LEU A 18 -3.63 -7.50 15.23
N ALA A 19 -2.81 -6.77 15.99
CA ALA A 19 -2.31 -5.46 15.59
C ALA A 19 -1.36 -5.54 14.38
N GLY A 20 -0.54 -6.60 14.30
CA GLY A 20 0.38 -6.84 13.18
C GLY A 20 -0.30 -7.34 11.91
N ALA A 21 -1.39 -8.11 12.03
CA ALA A 21 -2.14 -8.65 10.89
C ALA A 21 -2.82 -7.56 10.03
N GLY A 22 -3.08 -6.38 10.59
CA GLY A 22 -3.56 -5.20 9.84
C GLY A 22 -2.45 -4.37 9.18
N GLY A 23 -1.19 -4.75 9.36
CA GLY A 23 -0.03 -3.89 9.11
C GLY A 23 0.28 -3.61 7.64
N SER A 24 0.03 -4.55 6.72
CA SER A 24 0.34 -4.33 5.31
C SER A 24 -0.54 -5.20 4.43
N ILE A 25 -1.69 -4.67 3.98
CA ILE A 25 -2.35 -5.23 2.80
C ILE A 25 -1.62 -4.62 1.62
N VAL A 26 -0.80 -5.44 0.96
CA VAL A 26 -0.08 -5.11 -0.27
C VAL A 26 -0.81 -5.79 -1.42
N SER A 27 -1.08 -5.04 -2.48
CA SER A 27 -1.66 -5.55 -3.70
C SER A 27 -0.79 -5.13 -4.86
N ALA A 28 -0.21 -6.12 -5.53
CA ALA A 28 0.50 -5.94 -6.79
C ALA A 28 -0.37 -6.48 -7.91
N ALA A 29 -0.61 -5.65 -8.93
CA ALA A 29 -1.42 -5.99 -10.09
C ALA A 29 -0.72 -5.57 -11.38
N THR A 30 -0.85 -6.40 -12.41
CA THR A 30 -0.63 -5.95 -13.79
C THR A 30 -1.97 -5.49 -14.33
N VAL A 31 -2.08 -4.21 -14.62
CA VAL A 31 -3.26 -3.58 -15.23
C VAL A 31 -2.95 -3.25 -16.68
N TRP A 32 -3.97 -3.12 -17.52
CA TRP A 32 -3.80 -2.94 -18.95
C TRP A 32 -4.36 -1.59 -19.40
N TYR A 33 -3.50 -0.80 -20.04
CA TYR A 33 -3.88 0.46 -20.66
C TYR A 33 -3.58 0.39 -22.15
N LYS A 34 -4.63 0.50 -22.99
CA LYS A 34 -4.53 0.40 -24.45
C LYS A 34 -3.75 -0.84 -24.95
N GLY A 35 -3.90 -1.98 -24.26
CA GLY A 35 -3.23 -3.23 -24.62
C GLY A 35 -1.77 -3.34 -24.17
N THR A 36 -1.24 -2.36 -23.43
CA THR A 36 0.08 -2.44 -22.80
C THR A 36 -0.05 -2.70 -21.31
N ALA A 37 0.82 -3.55 -20.78
CA ALA A 37 0.93 -3.80 -19.36
C ALA A 37 1.43 -2.56 -18.62
N VAL A 38 0.82 -2.29 -17.48
CA VAL A 38 1.19 -1.28 -16.50
C VAL A 38 1.28 -2.00 -15.17
N TYR A 39 2.39 -1.84 -14.47
CA TYR A 39 2.63 -2.50 -13.18
C TYR A 39 2.20 -1.56 -12.08
N TRP A 40 1.35 -2.03 -11.18
CA TRP A 40 0.81 -1.23 -10.09
C TRP A 40 0.94 -1.97 -8.76
N ASP A 41 1.70 -1.39 -7.84
CA ASP A 41 1.89 -1.86 -6.47
C ASP A 41 1.32 -0.84 -5.50
N TYR A 42 0.33 -1.24 -4.72
CA TYR A 42 -0.41 -0.33 -3.86
C TYR A 42 -0.87 -1.02 -2.59
N GLY A 43 -1.14 -0.22 -1.56
CA GLY A 43 -1.70 -0.76 -0.34
C GLY A 43 -1.38 0.06 0.89
N ARG A 44 -1.17 -0.64 2.00
CA ARG A 44 -0.81 -0.05 3.29
C ARG A 44 0.59 -0.43 3.72
N THR A 45 1.28 0.51 4.37
CA THR A 45 2.51 0.24 5.11
C THR A 45 2.30 0.58 6.59
N ALA A 46 2.76 -0.32 7.46
CA ALA A 46 2.66 -0.21 8.92
C ALA A 46 1.25 0.08 9.45
N GLY A 47 0.21 -0.25 8.69
CA GLY A 47 -1.20 -0.04 9.01
C GLY A 47 -1.63 1.43 8.99
N LEU A 48 -0.73 2.38 8.76
CA LEU A 48 -0.94 3.81 9.00
C LEU A 48 -0.78 4.68 7.76
N TRP A 49 -0.06 4.19 6.75
CA TRP A 49 0.20 4.90 5.52
C TRP A 49 -0.42 4.15 4.36
N SER A 50 -1.05 4.86 3.43
CA SER A 50 -1.28 4.33 2.10
C SER A 50 -0.08 4.62 1.20
N TYR A 51 0.12 3.77 0.21
CA TYR A 51 1.07 3.99 -0.87
C TYR A 51 0.51 3.49 -2.20
N SER A 52 0.98 4.11 -3.28
CA SER A 52 0.67 3.75 -4.64
C SER A 52 1.90 3.99 -5.51
N ASN A 53 2.39 2.92 -6.12
CA ASN A 53 3.56 2.90 -6.98
C ASN A 53 3.13 2.33 -8.33
N VAL A 54 3.24 3.11 -9.40
CA VAL A 54 2.89 2.65 -10.75
C VAL A 54 4.07 2.83 -11.68
N GLN A 55 4.26 1.85 -12.56
CA GLN A 55 5.29 1.84 -13.58
C GLN A 55 4.65 1.52 -14.93
N SER A 56 4.92 2.38 -15.92
CA SER A 56 4.80 2.05 -17.33
C SER A 56 6.10 2.37 -18.07
N SER A 57 6.55 1.48 -18.96
CA SER A 57 7.68 1.73 -19.87
C SER A 57 7.28 2.47 -21.15
N VAL A 58 5.98 2.67 -21.38
CA VAL A 58 5.44 3.20 -22.65
C VAL A 58 4.76 4.56 -22.46
N TYR A 59 3.99 4.72 -21.38
CA TYR A 59 3.18 5.91 -21.17
C TYR A 59 3.73 6.81 -20.07
N GLU A 60 3.41 8.09 -20.16
CA GLU A 60 3.56 8.96 -19.01
C GLU A 60 2.49 8.55 -17.98
N HIS A 61 2.88 8.40 -16.72
CA HIS A 61 2.01 7.80 -15.73
C HIS A 61 2.12 8.49 -14.38
N SER A 62 1.11 8.30 -13.55
CA SER A 62 1.06 8.88 -12.21
C SER A 62 0.29 8.00 -11.25
N ALA A 63 0.65 8.10 -9.97
CA ALA A 63 0.01 7.42 -8.86
C ALA A 63 -0.64 8.42 -7.92
N THR A 64 -1.72 7.98 -7.27
CA THR A 64 -2.33 8.69 -6.15
C THR A 64 -2.55 7.77 -4.96
N ALA A 65 -2.38 8.30 -3.76
CA ALA A 65 -2.67 7.63 -2.50
C ALA A 65 -3.44 8.59 -1.57
N ASN A 66 -4.72 8.32 -1.34
CA ASN A 66 -5.64 9.11 -0.52
C ASN A 66 -5.57 10.62 -0.80
N GLY A 67 -5.56 10.99 -2.09
CA GLY A 67 -5.50 12.37 -2.56
C GLY A 67 -4.09 12.99 -2.61
N ALA A 68 -3.03 12.30 -2.16
CA ALA A 68 -1.66 12.68 -2.53
C ALA A 68 -1.37 12.24 -3.97
N PHE A 69 -0.56 13.01 -4.68
CA PHE A 69 -0.25 12.82 -6.10
C PHE A 69 1.27 12.74 -6.32
N SER A 70 1.73 11.76 -7.09
CA SER A 70 3.16 11.56 -7.39
C SER A 70 3.73 12.58 -8.39
N GLY A 71 2.88 13.38 -9.04
CA GLY A 71 3.24 14.01 -10.30
C GLY A 71 3.15 13.03 -11.48
N TRP A 72 3.20 13.58 -12.68
CA TRP A 72 3.37 12.79 -13.89
C TRP A 72 4.85 12.43 -14.05
N GLN A 73 5.14 11.15 -14.26
CA GLN A 73 6.47 10.63 -14.49
C GLN A 73 6.59 10.11 -15.92
N SER A 74 7.76 10.36 -16.51
CA SER A 74 8.09 9.88 -17.85
C SER A 74 8.06 8.35 -17.94
N PRO A 75 7.84 7.78 -19.13
CA PRO A 75 7.95 6.34 -19.33
C PRO A 75 9.27 5.78 -18.80
N GLY A 76 9.22 4.66 -18.10
CA GLY A 76 10.40 4.04 -17.48
C GLY A 76 10.71 4.54 -16.07
N VAL A 77 10.19 5.70 -15.64
CA VAL A 77 10.41 6.26 -14.30
C VAL A 77 9.21 5.94 -13.42
N GLU A 78 9.44 5.18 -12.35
CA GLU A 78 8.35 4.78 -11.44
C GLU A 78 7.72 5.99 -10.72
N ALA A 79 6.41 6.11 -10.83
CA ALA A 79 5.62 7.08 -10.09
C ALA A 79 5.25 6.54 -8.71
N ARG A 80 5.82 7.14 -7.66
CA ARG A 80 5.64 6.73 -6.25
C ARG A 80 4.96 7.83 -5.45
N VAL A 81 4.02 7.45 -4.59
CA VAL A 81 3.43 8.35 -3.61
C VAL A 81 2.98 7.59 -2.37
N SER A 82 3.10 8.22 -1.21
CA SER A 82 2.56 7.73 0.05
C SER A 82 1.91 8.85 0.85
N LYS A 83 0.95 8.50 1.70
CA LYS A 83 0.25 9.44 2.56
C LYS A 83 -0.10 8.80 3.89
N PHE A 84 0.11 9.53 4.98
CA PHE A 84 -0.38 9.12 6.29
C PHE A 84 -1.90 9.24 6.34
N ILE A 85 -2.57 8.14 6.71
CA ILE A 85 -4.04 8.06 6.76
C ILE A 85 -4.56 7.50 8.08
N GLY A 86 -3.67 7.19 9.04
CA GLY A 86 -4.06 6.62 10.33
C GLY A 86 -4.83 5.32 10.14
N THR A 87 -6.07 5.27 10.65
CA THR A 87 -6.97 4.12 10.51
C THR A 87 -7.94 4.23 9.33
N ALA A 88 -7.91 5.32 8.56
CA ALA A 88 -8.78 5.49 7.41
C ALA A 88 -8.44 4.47 6.31
N THR A 89 -9.40 4.17 5.43
CA THR A 89 -9.23 3.23 4.31
C THR A 89 -8.20 3.71 3.31
N ALA A 90 -7.36 2.81 2.78
CA ALA A 90 -6.41 3.14 1.74
C ALA A 90 -7.12 3.23 0.38
N GLU A 91 -7.04 4.39 -0.26
CA GLU A 91 -7.63 4.64 -1.57
C GLU A 91 -6.49 4.98 -2.53
N CYS A 92 -6.14 4.02 -3.37
CA CYS A 92 -5.00 4.13 -4.28
C CYS A 92 -5.52 4.08 -5.71
N TYR A 93 -5.01 4.97 -6.55
CA TYR A 93 -5.30 4.97 -7.98
C TYR A 93 -4.03 5.18 -8.78
N TRP A 94 -4.13 4.91 -10.07
CA TRP A 94 -3.09 5.14 -11.07
C TRP A 94 -3.71 5.74 -12.33
N ASN A 95 -2.88 6.38 -13.15
CA ASN A 95 -3.29 6.90 -14.45
C ASN A 95 -2.14 6.81 -15.47
N CYS A 96 -2.50 6.71 -16.74
CA CYS A 96 -1.58 6.73 -17.88
C CYS A 96 -2.12 7.68 -18.95
N ARG A 97 -1.22 8.39 -19.64
CA ARG A 97 -1.56 9.24 -20.79
C ARG A 97 -0.57 9.09 -21.93
#